data_AF-A0A818JC59-F1
#
_entry.id   AF-A0A818JC59-F1
#
_cell.length_a   1.000
_cell.length_b   1.000
_cell.length_c   1.000
_cell.angle_alpha   90.00
_cell.angle_beta   90.00
_cell.angle_gamma   90.00
#
_symmetry.space_group_name_H-M   'P 1'
#
loop_
_entity.id
_entity.type
_entity.pdbx_description
1 polymer ?
#
loop_
_entity_poly.entity_id
_entity_poly.type
_entity_poly.pdbx_seq_one_letter_code
_entity_poly.pdbx_strand_id
1 'polypeptide(L)'
;MHTLDQFLNDLLQLPEISSDFTRYRLYFDSDYTSQDTFTALGSAYFIRQNLSVQQWNFTTSSFQAVVNRQIFAGSLVNAQTLRREKYPRDFFPETKWSRKGFTQTRWLINGFTFDLVNVHLFHDASNLLAIERSPSIYSKFRRSALQYTLQRLSLNPSDKNVPYVMFGDFNFRLDAFRLVEYISEKRHDLIDKIKEENSDEITKMIIKHENNKPKLTIQKKEFNLHDNHDSFFHINTQLARKFDFESSSFHDHIFEYERTFPPSYPYSEEQHEARSYLRARCPAWCDRILLSHSLKNFVDTQANPPIYDIMGYDVCVGDHKPVYLSLTIRLVQDANDHIQRLKNLTLVSNTTSGLHTSDMINDKPQEIQSVSTDHEDFLTKKLPLLPTTSRISNIDDHRTVLAHHIFHANIKHTLIRFLRETPV
;
A
#
# COMPACT_ATOMS: atom_id res chain seq x y z
N MET A 1 -3.12 11.36 24.77
CA MET A 1 -3.74 11.33 23.43
C MET A 1 -3.67 12.75 22.89
N HIS A 2 -2.84 13.00 21.87
CA HIS A 2 -2.75 14.32 21.24
C HIS A 2 -3.95 14.53 20.32
N THR A 3 -4.43 15.77 20.18
CA THR A 3 -5.37 16.12 19.12
C THR A 3 -4.63 16.15 17.78
N LEU A 4 -5.37 16.10 16.66
CA LEU A 4 -4.79 16.32 15.34
C LEU A 4 -4.04 17.65 15.29
N ASP A 5 -4.62 18.71 15.84
CA ASP A 5 -4.01 20.05 15.85
C ASP A 5 -2.71 20.08 16.64
N GLN A 6 -2.64 19.39 17.80
CA GLN A 6 -1.40 19.29 18.56
C GLN A 6 -0.34 18.49 17.80
N PHE A 7 -0.69 17.32 17.25
CA PHE A 7 0.22 16.53 16.41
C PHE A 7 0.77 17.36 15.23
N LEU A 8 -0.07 18.15 14.56
CA LEU A 8 0.36 19.02 13.46
C LEU A 8 1.24 20.17 13.94
N ASN A 9 0.95 20.77 15.10
CA ASN A 9 1.79 21.81 15.69
C ASN A 9 3.18 21.26 16.09
N ASP A 10 3.23 20.10 16.73
CA ASP A 10 4.47 19.46 17.18
C ASP A 10 5.31 19.04 15.96
N LEU A 11 4.69 18.38 14.98
CA LEU A 11 5.29 18.02 13.69
C LEU A 11 5.87 19.23 12.96
N LEU A 12 5.13 20.33 12.85
CA LEU A 12 5.58 21.54 12.15
C LEU A 12 6.68 22.32 12.91
N GLN A 13 6.87 22.06 14.20
CA GLN A 13 7.92 22.66 15.03
C GLN A 13 9.24 21.86 15.05
N LEU A 14 9.23 20.59 14.64
CA LEU A 14 10.46 19.79 14.51
C LEU A 14 11.52 20.55 13.68
N PRO A 15 12.79 20.62 14.10
CA PRO A 15 13.84 21.34 13.37
C PRO A 15 13.95 20.93 11.89
N GLU A 16 13.95 19.63 11.62
CA GLU A 16 14.09 19.03 10.29
C GLU A 16 12.85 19.24 9.40
N ILE A 17 11.76 19.75 9.97
CA ILE A 17 10.56 20.19 9.26
C ILE A 17 10.58 21.70 9.03
N SER A 18 10.91 22.46 10.07
CA SER A 18 10.86 23.92 10.08
C SER A 18 12.00 24.60 9.32
N SER A 19 13.21 24.02 9.27
CA SER A 19 14.35 24.53 8.50
C SER A 19 14.19 24.32 6.99
N ASP A 20 13.97 23.08 6.58
CA ASP A 20 14.23 22.63 5.20
C ASP A 20 13.03 22.85 4.27
N PHE A 21 11.83 23.06 4.81
CA PHE A 21 10.55 22.97 4.10
C PHE A 21 9.70 24.21 4.33
N THR A 22 10.09 25.32 3.67
CA THR A 22 9.40 26.61 3.76
C THR A 22 7.94 26.57 3.33
N ARG A 23 7.54 25.60 2.49
CA ARG A 23 6.19 25.45 1.92
C ARG A 23 5.63 24.05 2.16
N TYR A 24 4.31 23.98 2.33
CA TYR A 24 3.59 22.70 2.46
C TYR A 24 2.11 22.81 2.09
N ARG A 25 1.50 21.66 1.84
CA ARG A 25 0.06 21.44 1.65
C ARG A 25 -0.37 20.30 2.56
N LEU A 26 -1.19 20.57 3.57
CA LEU A 26 -1.75 19.53 4.45
C LEU A 26 -3.26 19.45 4.25
N TYR A 27 -3.80 18.23 4.23
CA TYR A 27 -5.22 17.89 4.08
C TYR A 27 -5.54 16.75 5.02
N PHE A 28 -6.48 16.95 5.94
CA PHE A 28 -6.95 15.92 6.86
C PHE A 28 -8.47 15.98 6.91
N ASP A 29 -9.12 14.95 6.36
CA ASP A 29 -10.56 14.79 6.43
C ASP A 29 -10.89 14.42 7.88
N SER A 30 -11.29 15.38 8.70
CA SER A 30 -11.65 15.18 10.12
C SER A 30 -13.08 15.60 10.45
N ASP A 31 -13.84 16.08 9.46
CA ASP A 31 -15.29 16.31 9.56
C ASP A 31 -16.07 14.98 9.55
N TYR A 32 -16.16 14.36 10.73
CA TYR A 32 -16.97 13.17 10.96
C TYR A 32 -18.49 13.43 10.92
N THR A 33 -18.94 14.69 10.79
CA THR A 33 -20.36 15.04 10.73
C THR A 33 -20.94 14.77 9.33
N SER A 34 -20.13 14.98 8.27
CA SER A 34 -20.50 14.67 6.88
C SER A 34 -20.42 13.16 6.59
N GLN A 35 -21.27 12.36 7.26
CA GLN A 35 -21.22 10.89 7.22
C GLN A 35 -21.19 10.29 5.80
N ASP A 36 -21.81 10.93 4.82
CA ASP A 36 -21.82 10.47 3.42
C ASP A 36 -20.57 10.81 2.61
N THR A 37 -19.79 11.83 2.99
CA THR A 37 -18.56 12.21 2.27
C THR A 37 -17.28 11.92 3.03
N PHE A 38 -17.35 11.69 4.35
CA PHE A 38 -16.20 11.50 5.22
C PHE A 38 -15.36 10.25 4.87
N THR A 39 -14.07 10.45 4.64
CA THR A 39 -13.08 9.41 4.30
C THR A 39 -12.03 9.17 5.39
N ALA A 40 -11.91 10.07 6.37
CA ALA A 40 -10.84 10.07 7.37
C ALA A 40 -9.41 9.99 6.78
N LEU A 41 -9.20 10.43 5.54
CA LEU A 41 -7.91 10.38 4.87
C LEU A 41 -7.05 11.60 5.23
N GLY A 42 -5.80 11.32 5.62
CA GLY A 42 -4.72 12.31 5.74
C GLY A 42 -3.88 12.38 4.46
N SER A 43 -3.38 13.56 4.11
CA SER A 43 -2.50 13.80 2.96
C SER A 43 -1.75 15.11 3.16
N ALA A 44 -0.43 15.05 3.25
CA ALA A 44 0.38 16.19 3.63
C ALA A 44 1.75 16.13 2.95
N TYR A 45 2.08 17.23 2.30
CA TYR A 45 3.13 17.31 1.28
C TYR A 45 4.07 18.46 1.67
N PHE A 46 5.32 18.12 1.98
CA PHE A 46 6.36 19.07 2.34
C PHE A 46 7.27 19.36 1.14
N ILE A 47 7.54 20.63 0.88
CA ILE A 47 8.26 21.08 -0.32
C ILE A 47 9.54 21.82 0.09
N ARG A 48 10.71 21.30 -0.32
CA ARG A 48 12.01 21.94 -0.08
C ARG A 48 12.05 23.34 -0.70
N GLN A 49 12.79 24.26 -0.08
CA GLN A 49 12.81 25.67 -0.45
C GLN A 49 13.07 25.93 -1.95
N ASN A 50 14.06 25.26 -2.54
CA ASN A 50 14.57 25.56 -3.89
C ASN A 50 13.83 24.84 -5.04
N LEU A 51 12.72 24.15 -4.77
CA LEU A 51 12.00 23.37 -5.78
C LEU A 51 10.86 24.17 -6.45
N SER A 52 10.85 24.27 -7.78
CA SER A 52 9.73 24.87 -8.50
C SER A 52 8.56 23.88 -8.56
N VAL A 53 7.44 24.25 -7.93
CA VAL A 53 6.27 23.38 -7.76
C VAL A 53 5.01 24.17 -8.04
N GLN A 54 4.15 23.61 -8.89
CA GLN A 54 2.77 24.04 -9.07
C GLN A 54 1.84 22.88 -8.71
N GLN A 55 0.63 23.20 -8.24
CA GLN A 55 -0.39 22.23 -7.89
C GLN A 55 -1.63 22.50 -8.76
N TRP A 56 -2.27 21.44 -9.23
CA TRP A 56 -3.50 21.54 -10.02
C TRP A 56 -4.67 21.96 -9.14
N ASN A 57 -5.46 22.90 -9.62
CA ASN A 57 -6.75 23.26 -9.08
C ASN A 57 -7.83 22.58 -9.93
N PHE A 58 -8.55 21.62 -9.33
CA PHE A 58 -9.57 20.82 -10.01
C PHE A 58 -10.84 21.64 -10.31
N THR A 59 -11.04 22.80 -9.66
CA THR A 59 -12.16 23.70 -9.94
C THR A 59 -11.86 24.61 -11.13
N THR A 60 -10.65 25.17 -11.22
CA THR A 60 -10.26 26.07 -12.35
C THR A 60 -9.61 25.34 -13.52
N SER A 61 -9.35 24.03 -13.40
CA SER A 61 -8.62 23.21 -14.38
C SER A 61 -7.30 23.83 -14.83
N SER A 62 -6.51 24.30 -13.86
CA SER A 62 -5.23 24.97 -14.12
C SER A 62 -4.22 24.73 -13.01
N PHE A 63 -2.92 24.82 -13.34
CA PHE A 63 -1.85 24.79 -12.35
C PHE A 63 -1.69 26.15 -11.66
N GLN A 64 -1.46 26.10 -10.35
CA GLN A 64 -1.27 27.26 -9.48
C GLN A 64 0.06 27.11 -8.73
N ALA A 65 0.89 28.17 -8.74
CA ALA A 65 2.21 28.13 -8.11
C ALA A 65 2.11 27.93 -6.59
N VAL A 66 2.83 26.95 -6.05
CA VAL A 66 2.86 26.70 -4.61
C VAL A 66 3.92 27.61 -3.99
N VAL A 67 3.46 28.75 -3.47
CA VAL A 67 4.30 29.80 -2.86
C VAL A 67 4.17 29.89 -1.34
N ASN A 68 3.03 29.42 -0.78
CA ASN A 68 2.66 29.56 0.63
C ASN A 68 2.55 28.21 1.36
N ARG A 69 2.40 28.29 2.69
CA ARG A 69 1.98 27.18 3.57
C ARG A 69 0.45 27.12 3.59
N GLN A 70 -0.13 25.92 3.64
CA GLN A 70 -1.59 25.73 3.72
C GLN A 70 -1.94 24.44 4.45
N ILE A 71 -2.96 24.52 5.32
CA ILE A 71 -3.50 23.42 6.11
C ILE A 71 -5.02 23.40 5.91
N PHE A 72 -5.56 22.25 5.54
CA PHE A 72 -6.99 21.95 5.60
C PHE A 72 -7.18 20.84 6.63
N ALA A 73 -7.81 21.15 7.75
CA ALA A 73 -8.31 20.17 8.72
C ALA A 73 -9.82 20.40 8.89
N GLY A 74 -10.60 19.34 9.03
CA GLY A 74 -12.07 19.38 9.04
C GLY A 74 -12.64 18.91 7.72
N SER A 75 -13.54 19.70 7.12
CA SER A 75 -14.29 19.30 5.92
C SER A 75 -13.54 19.64 4.63
N LEU A 76 -13.08 18.63 3.92
CA LEU A 76 -12.29 18.79 2.68
C LEU A 76 -13.15 19.08 1.43
N VAL A 77 -14.42 19.47 1.56
CA VAL A 77 -15.30 19.84 0.43
C VAL A 77 -14.74 21.01 -0.37
N ASN A 78 -14.20 22.03 0.32
CA ASN A 78 -13.73 23.28 -0.31
C ASN A 78 -12.25 23.25 -0.75
N ALA A 79 -11.59 22.09 -0.66
CA ALA A 79 -10.17 21.94 -0.96
C ALA A 79 -9.94 21.81 -2.49
N GLN A 80 -10.07 22.91 -3.24
CA GLN A 80 -10.03 22.95 -4.71
C GLN A 80 -8.81 22.25 -5.37
N THR A 81 -7.69 22.11 -4.66
CA THR A 81 -6.46 21.45 -5.13
C THR A 81 -6.37 19.96 -4.75
N LEU A 82 -7.48 19.38 -4.28
CA LEU A 82 -7.63 17.98 -3.88
C LEU A 82 -8.95 17.43 -4.45
N ARG A 83 -8.90 16.34 -5.24
CA ARG A 83 -10.08 15.51 -5.51
C ARG A 83 -10.19 14.47 -4.40
N ARG A 84 -11.39 14.25 -3.84
CA ARG A 84 -11.65 13.20 -2.84
C ARG A 84 -12.96 12.50 -3.15
N GLU A 85 -13.00 11.18 -3.01
CA GLU A 85 -14.20 10.39 -3.26
C GLU A 85 -14.28 9.22 -2.27
N LYS A 86 -15.50 8.96 -1.79
CA LYS A 86 -15.82 7.84 -0.91
C LYS A 86 -16.31 6.66 -1.74
N TYR A 87 -15.95 5.43 -1.39
CA TYR A 87 -16.42 4.27 -2.14
C TYR A 87 -17.94 4.05 -1.98
N PRO A 88 -18.64 3.60 -3.04
CA PRO A 88 -20.05 3.22 -2.97
C PRO A 88 -20.34 2.21 -1.85
N ARG A 89 -21.51 2.33 -1.19
CA ARG A 89 -21.87 1.51 -0.01
C ARG A 89 -22.05 0.04 -0.40
N ASP A 90 -22.60 -0.18 -1.58
CA ASP A 90 -22.83 -1.47 -2.26
C ASP A 90 -21.54 -2.26 -2.56
N PHE A 91 -20.36 -1.63 -2.51
CA PHE A 91 -19.09 -2.36 -2.64
C PHE A 91 -18.73 -3.17 -1.38
N PHE A 92 -19.37 -2.92 -0.22
CA PHE A 92 -19.25 -3.77 0.97
C PHE A 92 -20.58 -3.76 1.76
N PRO A 93 -21.62 -4.49 1.30
CA PRO A 93 -22.99 -4.38 1.81
C PRO A 93 -23.18 -4.66 3.30
N GLU A 94 -22.33 -5.50 3.90
CA GLU A 94 -22.33 -5.80 5.34
C GLU A 94 -21.97 -4.58 6.22
N THR A 95 -21.28 -3.58 5.65
CA THR A 95 -20.76 -2.43 6.38
C THR A 95 -21.80 -1.30 6.45
N LYS A 96 -22.56 -1.23 7.55
CA LYS A 96 -23.58 -0.20 7.82
C LYS A 96 -23.08 1.24 7.61
N TRP A 97 -21.83 1.53 7.98
CA TRP A 97 -21.18 2.81 7.70
C TRP A 97 -19.68 2.60 7.43
N SER A 98 -19.23 3.13 6.29
CA SER A 98 -17.85 3.08 5.83
C SER A 98 -17.22 4.47 5.90
N ARG A 99 -15.88 4.51 6.01
CA ARG A 99 -15.02 5.69 5.77
C ARG A 99 -13.96 5.40 4.70
N LYS A 100 -14.13 4.33 3.92
CA LYS A 100 -13.18 3.89 2.90
C LYS A 100 -13.37 4.73 1.62
N GLY A 101 -12.27 5.12 0.97
CA GLY A 101 -12.28 6.04 -0.17
C GLY A 101 -10.87 6.31 -0.70
N PHE A 102 -10.73 7.36 -1.51
CA PHE A 102 -9.44 7.87 -1.96
C PHE A 102 -9.40 9.41 -2.03
N THR A 103 -8.18 9.96 -1.94
CA THR A 103 -7.87 11.35 -2.33
C THR A 103 -6.85 11.37 -3.47
N GLN A 104 -6.78 12.49 -4.18
CA GLN A 104 -5.87 12.72 -5.30
C GLN A 104 -5.46 14.19 -5.32
N THR A 105 -4.16 14.44 -5.40
CA THR A 105 -3.58 15.74 -5.74
C THR A 105 -2.77 15.60 -7.02
N ARG A 106 -2.76 16.63 -7.87
CA ARG A 106 -1.93 16.67 -9.09
C ARG A 106 -0.88 17.76 -8.97
N TRP A 107 0.34 17.42 -9.36
CA TRP A 107 1.54 18.25 -9.18
C TRP A 107 2.28 18.42 -10.50
N LEU A 108 2.86 19.60 -10.68
CA LEU A 108 3.80 19.90 -11.74
C LEU A 108 5.11 20.36 -11.09
N ILE A 109 6.15 19.53 -11.21
CA ILE A 109 7.46 19.78 -10.62
C ILE A 109 8.49 19.81 -11.75
N ASN A 110 9.14 20.96 -11.94
CA ASN A 110 10.18 21.16 -12.97
C ASN A 110 9.81 20.60 -14.37
N GLY A 111 8.56 20.79 -14.81
CA GLY A 111 8.08 20.30 -16.12
C GLY A 111 7.42 18.90 -16.10
N PHE A 112 7.63 18.10 -15.06
CA PHE A 112 7.00 16.77 -14.91
C PHE A 112 5.66 16.86 -14.16
N THR A 113 4.58 16.41 -14.81
CA THR A 113 3.24 16.32 -14.23
C THR A 113 2.97 14.91 -13.70
N PHE A 114 2.47 14.78 -12.47
CA PHE A 114 2.04 13.51 -11.89
C PHE A 114 1.00 13.68 -10.78
N ASP A 115 0.30 12.59 -10.47
CA ASP A 115 -0.70 12.53 -9.40
C ASP A 115 -0.18 11.77 -8.17
N LEU A 116 -0.57 12.24 -6.99
CA LEU A 116 -0.37 11.59 -5.70
C LEU A 116 -1.75 11.19 -5.15
N VAL A 117 -1.98 9.88 -5.03
CA VAL A 117 -3.29 9.28 -4.75
C VAL A 117 -3.24 8.48 -3.45
N ASN A 118 -3.85 8.98 -2.37
CA ASN A 118 -3.99 8.20 -1.14
C ASN A 118 -5.26 7.34 -1.21
N VAL A 119 -5.15 6.02 -0.99
CA VAL A 119 -6.28 5.08 -0.94
C VAL A 119 -6.42 4.43 0.43
N HIS A 120 -7.66 4.13 0.78
CA HIS A 120 -8.00 3.45 2.02
C HIS A 120 -9.14 2.46 1.72
N LEU A 121 -8.77 1.19 1.45
CA LEU A 121 -9.69 0.16 0.93
C LEU A 121 -10.34 -0.68 2.04
N PHE A 122 -11.31 -1.51 1.69
CA PHE A 122 -12.10 -2.31 2.65
C PHE A 122 -11.28 -3.36 3.42
N HIS A 123 -11.66 -3.57 4.69
CA HIS A 123 -10.95 -4.41 5.66
C HIS A 123 -11.72 -5.70 5.97
N ASP A 124 -11.01 -6.76 6.37
CA ASP A 124 -11.63 -8.04 6.70
C ASP A 124 -12.36 -7.97 8.05
N ALA A 125 -13.68 -8.16 8.04
CA ALA A 125 -14.52 -8.11 9.25
C ALA A 125 -14.42 -9.39 10.09
N SER A 126 -14.15 -10.55 9.47
CA SER A 126 -13.99 -11.85 10.12
C SER A 126 -12.81 -12.63 9.54
N ASN A 127 -11.89 -13.13 10.37
CA ASN A 127 -10.84 -14.04 9.87
C ASN A 127 -11.44 -15.37 9.37
N LEU A 128 -12.58 -15.80 9.92
CA LEU A 128 -13.23 -17.05 9.52
C LEU A 128 -13.82 -16.94 8.09
N LEU A 129 -14.46 -15.81 7.75
CA LEU A 129 -14.94 -15.55 6.39
C LEU A 129 -13.79 -15.27 5.40
N ALA A 130 -12.60 -14.91 5.91
CA ALA A 130 -11.39 -14.76 5.09
C ALA A 130 -10.78 -16.10 4.66
N ILE A 131 -10.99 -17.18 5.44
CA ILE A 131 -10.45 -18.53 5.18
C ILE A 131 -11.46 -19.50 4.52
N GLU A 132 -12.65 -19.06 4.14
CA GLU A 132 -13.64 -19.93 3.49
C GLU A 132 -13.26 -20.32 2.05
N ARG A 133 -12.54 -19.46 1.34
CA ARG A 133 -12.16 -19.65 -0.06
C ARG A 133 -11.00 -18.75 -0.51
N SER A 134 -10.27 -19.21 -1.51
CA SER A 134 -9.29 -18.43 -2.27
C SER A 134 -9.92 -17.88 -3.56
N PRO A 135 -9.86 -16.56 -3.85
CA PRO A 135 -9.61 -15.46 -2.92
C PRO A 135 -10.85 -15.16 -2.05
N SER A 136 -10.62 -14.52 -0.90
CA SER A 136 -11.66 -14.21 0.08
C SER A 136 -12.74 -13.24 -0.45
N ILE A 137 -13.88 -13.17 0.25
CA ILE A 137 -14.91 -12.17 -0.06
C ILE A 137 -14.39 -10.72 0.06
N TYR A 138 -13.58 -10.43 1.09
CA TYR A 138 -13.04 -9.09 1.33
C TYR A 138 -12.05 -8.65 0.24
N SER A 139 -11.31 -9.59 -0.35
CA SER A 139 -10.47 -9.29 -1.51
C SER A 139 -11.28 -8.86 -2.74
N LYS A 140 -12.48 -9.44 -2.94
CA LYS A 140 -13.39 -8.99 -4.01
C LYS A 140 -13.87 -7.54 -3.77
N PHE A 141 -14.20 -7.17 -2.53
CA PHE A 141 -14.58 -5.80 -2.18
C PHE A 141 -13.42 -4.81 -2.40
N ARG A 142 -12.18 -5.17 -2.01
CA ARG A 142 -10.97 -4.37 -2.30
C ARG A 142 -10.72 -4.22 -3.80
N ARG A 143 -10.88 -5.30 -4.58
CA ARG A 143 -10.75 -5.26 -6.04
C ARG A 143 -11.74 -4.28 -6.67
N SER A 144 -13.02 -4.33 -6.31
CA SER A 144 -14.02 -3.37 -6.81
C SER A 144 -13.66 -1.92 -6.46
N ALA A 145 -13.22 -1.66 -5.22
CA ALA A 145 -12.80 -0.33 -4.77
C ALA A 145 -11.58 0.21 -5.54
N LEU A 146 -10.53 -0.59 -5.71
CA LEU A 146 -9.33 -0.19 -6.45
C LEU A 146 -9.60 -0.02 -7.95
N GLN A 147 -10.38 -0.92 -8.55
CA GLN A 147 -10.83 -0.80 -9.94
C GLN A 147 -11.61 0.51 -10.16
N TYR A 148 -12.50 0.87 -9.24
CA TYR A 148 -13.21 2.15 -9.26
C TYR A 148 -12.23 3.33 -9.17
N THR A 149 -11.28 3.35 -8.23
CA THR A 149 -10.25 4.41 -8.17
C THR A 149 -9.51 4.54 -9.50
N LEU A 150 -9.04 3.45 -10.09
CA LEU A 150 -8.35 3.47 -11.40
C LEU A 150 -9.24 4.02 -12.52
N GLN A 151 -10.51 3.63 -12.57
CA GLN A 151 -11.48 4.19 -13.52
C GLN A 151 -11.67 5.70 -13.32
N ARG A 152 -11.82 6.17 -12.07
CA ARG A 152 -11.98 7.60 -11.74
C ARG A 152 -10.71 8.41 -12.06
N LEU A 153 -9.51 7.83 -11.91
CA LEU A 153 -8.26 8.43 -12.38
C LEU A 153 -8.22 8.59 -13.91
N SER A 154 -8.87 7.71 -14.67
CA SER A 154 -8.91 7.75 -16.13
C SER A 154 -10.10 8.50 -16.75
N LEU A 155 -11.02 9.01 -15.92
CA LEU A 155 -12.38 9.41 -16.34
C LEU A 155 -12.41 10.56 -17.37
N ASN A 156 -11.59 11.60 -17.17
CA ASN A 156 -11.54 12.73 -18.08
C ASN A 156 -10.42 12.52 -19.11
N PRO A 157 -10.60 12.94 -20.39
CA PRO A 157 -9.53 12.90 -21.39
C PRO A 157 -8.24 13.64 -20.98
N SER A 158 -8.36 14.65 -20.11
CA SER A 158 -7.26 15.41 -19.51
C SER A 158 -6.62 14.76 -18.26
N ASP A 159 -7.29 13.79 -17.63
CA ASP A 159 -6.71 12.94 -16.58
C ASP A 159 -6.04 11.68 -17.18
N LYS A 160 -6.47 11.27 -18.37
CA LYS A 160 -5.96 10.08 -19.07
C LYS A 160 -4.45 10.17 -19.31
N ASN A 161 -3.74 9.08 -19.03
CA ASN A 161 -2.29 8.91 -19.13
C ASN A 161 -1.42 9.73 -18.15
N VAL A 162 -2.00 10.51 -17.22
CA VAL A 162 -1.20 11.21 -16.20
C VAL A 162 -0.46 10.16 -15.32
N PRO A 163 0.88 10.25 -15.18
CA PRO A 163 1.63 9.36 -14.29
C PRO A 163 1.19 9.52 -12.84
N TYR A 164 1.19 8.44 -12.04
CA TYR A 164 0.74 8.52 -10.65
C TYR A 164 1.52 7.64 -9.67
N VAL A 165 1.56 8.08 -8.41
CA VAL A 165 1.91 7.27 -7.24
C VAL A 165 0.63 7.05 -6.45
N MET A 166 0.29 5.80 -6.17
CA MET A 166 -0.84 5.41 -5.33
C MET A 166 -0.32 4.78 -4.04
N PHE A 167 -0.76 5.28 -2.89
CA PHE A 167 -0.25 4.88 -1.58
C PHE A 167 -1.36 4.79 -0.55
N GLY A 168 -1.08 4.21 0.62
CA GLY A 168 -2.00 4.19 1.77
C GLY A 168 -2.34 2.79 2.24
N ASP A 169 -3.45 2.68 2.97
CA ASP A 169 -3.95 1.42 3.54
C ASP A 169 -4.84 0.68 2.52
N PHE A 170 -4.19 -0.08 1.64
CA PHE A 170 -4.84 -0.97 0.70
C PHE A 170 -5.59 -2.13 1.38
N ASN A 171 -5.37 -2.36 2.69
CA ASN A 171 -5.91 -3.51 3.43
C ASN A 171 -5.62 -4.88 2.77
N PHE A 172 -4.71 -4.98 1.80
CA PHE A 172 -4.38 -6.24 1.13
C PHE A 172 -3.91 -7.27 2.16
N ARG A 173 -4.49 -8.47 2.07
CA ARG A 173 -4.21 -9.58 2.98
C ARG A 173 -3.50 -10.69 2.23
N LEU A 174 -2.85 -11.56 3.01
CA LEU A 174 -2.45 -12.87 2.52
C LEU A 174 -3.71 -13.66 2.19
N ASP A 175 -3.64 -14.54 1.17
CA ASP A 175 -4.67 -15.52 0.87
C ASP A 175 -4.77 -16.51 2.03
N ALA A 176 -5.65 -16.16 2.99
CA ALA A 176 -5.73 -16.83 4.27
C ALA A 176 -6.20 -18.29 4.13
N PHE A 177 -6.99 -18.61 3.09
CA PHE A 177 -7.34 -20.00 2.73
C PHE A 177 -6.08 -20.79 2.39
N ARG A 178 -5.28 -20.33 1.41
CA ARG A 178 -4.05 -21.02 0.98
C ARG A 178 -2.99 -21.08 2.08
N LEU A 179 -2.90 -20.04 2.90
CA LEU A 179 -2.01 -20.00 4.05
C LEU A 179 -2.42 -21.02 5.12
N VAL A 180 -3.72 -21.21 5.36
CA VAL A 180 -4.27 -22.26 6.24
C VAL A 180 -4.02 -23.66 5.67
N GLU A 181 -4.19 -23.89 4.37
CA GLU A 181 -3.84 -25.17 3.73
C GLU A 181 -2.33 -25.49 3.88
N TYR A 182 -1.47 -24.48 3.75
CA TYR A 182 -0.03 -24.62 3.94
C TYR A 182 0.32 -24.94 5.40
N ILE A 183 -0.23 -24.18 6.37
CA ILE A 183 0.05 -24.38 7.80
C ILE A 183 -0.55 -25.68 8.34
N SER A 184 -1.66 -26.17 7.78
CA SER A 184 -2.20 -27.50 8.08
C SER A 184 -1.47 -28.63 7.35
N GLU A 185 -0.51 -28.36 6.47
CA GLU A 185 0.14 -29.39 5.63
C GLU A 185 -0.89 -30.25 4.86
N LYS A 186 -2.05 -29.65 4.53
CA LYS A 186 -3.27 -30.29 4.00
C LYS A 186 -3.86 -31.43 4.85
N ARG A 187 -3.45 -31.56 6.12
CA ARG A 187 -3.96 -32.54 7.08
C ARG A 187 -5.27 -32.10 7.71
N HIS A 188 -6.37 -32.42 7.02
CA HIS A 188 -7.72 -32.12 7.48
C HIS A 188 -8.10 -32.87 8.79
N ASP A 189 -7.41 -33.96 9.11
CA ASP A 189 -7.52 -34.71 10.38
C ASP A 189 -7.08 -33.90 11.61
N LEU A 190 -6.23 -32.88 11.43
CA LEU A 190 -5.73 -32.02 12.50
C LEU A 190 -6.55 -30.72 12.68
N ILE A 191 -7.70 -30.56 12.01
CA ILE A 191 -8.50 -29.32 12.00
C ILE A 191 -9.82 -29.48 12.76
N ASP A 192 -9.86 -29.01 14.00
CA ASP A 192 -11.10 -28.86 14.75
C ASP A 192 -11.90 -27.66 14.22
N LYS A 193 -13.20 -27.86 14.02
CA LYS A 193 -14.19 -26.80 13.73
C LYS A 193 -15.22 -26.78 14.85
N ILE A 194 -15.15 -25.76 15.70
CA ILE A 194 -16.07 -25.53 16.81
C ILE A 194 -17.20 -24.62 16.31
N LYS A 195 -18.45 -25.06 16.52
CA LYS A 195 -19.67 -24.34 16.18
C LYS A 195 -20.24 -23.60 17.40
N GLU A 196 -21.13 -22.65 17.14
CA GLU A 196 -22.04 -22.10 18.16
C GLU A 196 -23.08 -23.14 18.60
N GLU A 197 -23.58 -23.04 19.83
CA GLU A 197 -24.61 -23.94 20.35
C GLU A 197 -25.92 -23.79 19.56
N ASN A 198 -26.45 -24.91 19.05
CA ASN A 198 -27.67 -24.98 18.23
C ASN A 198 -27.57 -24.27 16.86
N SER A 199 -26.35 -24.03 16.35
CA SER A 199 -26.09 -23.36 15.07
C SER A 199 -25.06 -24.11 14.23
N ASP A 200 -25.10 -23.93 12.91
CA ASP A 200 -24.05 -24.40 12.00
C ASP A 200 -22.90 -23.38 11.84
N GLU A 201 -23.01 -22.15 12.37
CA GLU A 201 -21.94 -21.13 12.31
C GLU A 201 -20.70 -21.63 13.07
N ILE A 202 -19.58 -21.73 12.35
CA ILE A 202 -18.25 -22.01 12.94
C ILE A 202 -17.80 -20.74 13.67
N THR A 203 -17.62 -20.83 14.98
CA THR A 203 -17.14 -19.71 15.83
C THR A 203 -15.62 -19.73 16.01
N LYS A 204 -15.01 -20.92 15.92
CA LYS A 204 -13.57 -21.12 16.13
C LYS A 204 -13.06 -22.31 15.32
N MET A 205 -11.88 -22.14 14.71
CA MET A 205 -11.11 -23.22 14.09
C MET A 205 -9.80 -23.41 14.85
N ILE A 206 -9.37 -24.64 15.06
CA ILE A 206 -8.07 -24.96 15.66
C ILE A 206 -7.36 -26.01 14.80
N ILE A 207 -6.24 -25.63 14.20
CA ILE A 207 -5.29 -26.56 13.58
C ILE A 207 -4.34 -27.01 14.67
N LYS A 208 -4.10 -28.32 14.78
CA LYS A 208 -3.23 -28.94 15.79
C LYS A 208 -1.87 -29.35 15.21
N HIS A 209 -0.91 -29.58 16.11
CA HIS A 209 0.23 -30.46 15.89
C HIS A 209 -0.16 -31.92 16.17
N GLU A 210 0.65 -32.89 15.75
CA GLU A 210 0.40 -34.32 16.00
C GLU A 210 0.31 -34.68 17.49
N ASN A 211 0.98 -33.92 18.36
CA ASN A 211 0.90 -34.03 19.81
C ASN A 211 -0.37 -33.37 20.41
N ASN A 212 -1.39 -33.11 19.59
CA ASN A 212 -2.64 -32.41 19.90
C ASN A 212 -2.54 -30.97 20.44
N LYS A 213 -1.33 -30.37 20.55
CA LYS A 213 -1.20 -28.95 20.90
C LYS A 213 -1.71 -28.05 19.76
N PRO A 214 -2.35 -26.90 20.04
CA PRO A 214 -2.69 -25.92 19.02
C PRO A 214 -1.47 -25.42 18.22
N LYS A 215 -1.59 -25.43 16.89
CA LYS A 215 -0.63 -24.87 15.92
C LYS A 215 -1.13 -23.52 15.38
N LEU A 216 -2.43 -23.42 15.13
CA LEU A 216 -3.10 -22.19 14.70
C LEU A 216 -4.54 -22.15 15.24
N THR A 217 -4.88 -21.11 15.99
CA THR A 217 -6.26 -20.79 16.38
C THR A 217 -6.80 -19.65 15.52
N ILE A 218 -8.02 -19.79 14.99
CA ILE A 218 -8.72 -18.74 14.24
C ILE A 218 -10.12 -18.53 14.82
N GLN A 219 -10.48 -17.27 15.05
CA GLN A 219 -11.83 -16.82 15.41
C GLN A 219 -12.18 -15.56 14.62
N LYS A 220 -13.44 -15.10 14.68
CA LYS A 220 -13.92 -13.86 14.04
C LYS A 220 -12.99 -12.64 14.26
N LYS A 221 -12.33 -12.57 15.42
CA LYS A 221 -11.28 -11.58 15.74
C LYS A 221 -9.99 -12.17 16.31
N GLU A 222 -9.67 -13.42 16.02
CA GLU A 222 -8.37 -14.04 16.38
C GLU A 222 -7.73 -14.72 15.16
N PHE A 223 -6.42 -14.59 15.01
CA PHE A 223 -5.57 -15.42 14.16
C PHE A 223 -4.23 -15.56 14.89
N ASN A 224 -3.97 -16.74 15.46
CA ASN A 224 -2.95 -16.93 16.49
C ASN A 224 -2.16 -18.22 16.22
N LEU A 225 -0.88 -18.06 15.85
CA LEU A 225 0.07 -19.17 15.63
C LEU A 225 0.83 -19.56 16.91
N HIS A 226 0.30 -19.19 18.07
CA HIS A 226 0.86 -19.44 19.40
C HIS A 226 2.31 -18.96 19.48
N ASP A 227 3.25 -19.83 19.83
CA ASP A 227 4.68 -19.50 20.00
C ASP A 227 5.38 -19.11 18.68
N ASN A 228 4.76 -19.41 17.52
CA ASN A 228 5.32 -19.14 16.19
C ASN A 228 4.77 -17.88 15.51
N HIS A 229 3.96 -17.07 16.20
CA HIS A 229 3.26 -15.93 15.57
C HIS A 229 4.23 -14.91 14.98
N ASP A 230 5.14 -14.37 15.77
CA ASP A 230 6.07 -13.34 15.32
C ASP A 230 7.18 -13.90 14.42
N SER A 231 7.71 -15.08 14.78
CA SER A 231 8.79 -15.74 14.05
C SER A 231 8.38 -16.14 12.63
N PHE A 232 7.13 -16.59 12.42
CA PHE A 232 6.65 -16.97 11.09
C PHE A 232 6.66 -15.79 10.12
N PHE A 233 6.20 -14.61 10.54
CA PHE A 233 6.12 -13.45 9.65
C PHE A 233 7.46 -12.69 9.53
N HIS A 234 8.22 -12.55 10.62
CA HIS A 234 9.52 -11.87 10.56
C HIS A 234 10.61 -12.71 9.88
N ILE A 235 10.78 -13.97 10.27
CA ILE A 235 11.86 -14.82 9.73
C ILE A 235 11.45 -15.38 8.36
N ASN A 236 10.22 -15.88 8.22
CA ASN A 236 9.74 -16.46 6.96
C ASN A 236 8.97 -15.44 6.10
N THR A 237 9.33 -14.15 6.14
CA THR A 237 8.77 -13.08 5.29
C THR A 237 8.65 -13.50 3.82
N GLN A 238 9.69 -14.13 3.25
CA GLN A 238 9.70 -14.57 1.85
C GLN A 238 8.76 -15.76 1.56
N LEU A 239 8.37 -16.52 2.58
CA LEU A 239 7.34 -17.56 2.50
C LEU A 239 5.95 -16.94 2.62
N ALA A 240 5.73 -16.03 3.57
CA ALA A 240 4.47 -15.29 3.73
C ALA A 240 4.13 -14.47 2.48
N ARG A 241 5.14 -13.89 1.80
CA ARG A 241 4.98 -13.22 0.48
C ARG A 241 4.39 -14.12 -0.60
N LYS A 242 4.51 -15.46 -0.52
CA LYS A 242 3.90 -16.41 -1.47
C LYS A 242 2.37 -16.51 -1.35
N PHE A 243 1.75 -15.71 -0.48
CA PHE A 243 0.31 -15.61 -0.31
C PHE A 243 -0.25 -14.18 -0.56
N ASP A 244 0.62 -13.19 -0.82
CA ASP A 244 0.23 -11.78 -1.10
C ASP A 244 -0.04 -11.57 -2.60
N PHE A 245 -1.26 -11.88 -3.04
CA PHE A 245 -1.66 -11.90 -4.46
C PHE A 245 -2.60 -10.77 -4.90
N GLU A 246 -3.09 -9.92 -3.98
CA GLU A 246 -4.20 -9.01 -4.31
C GLU A 246 -3.84 -7.94 -5.35
N SER A 247 -2.60 -7.45 -5.34
CA SER A 247 -2.11 -6.49 -6.33
C SER A 247 -1.94 -7.08 -7.74
N SER A 248 -1.75 -8.40 -7.87
CA SER A 248 -1.55 -9.08 -9.15
C SER A 248 -2.74 -8.93 -10.11
N SER A 249 -3.94 -8.67 -9.59
CA SER A 249 -5.14 -8.40 -10.40
C SER A 249 -5.10 -7.07 -11.17
N PHE A 250 -4.07 -6.24 -10.96
CA PHE A 250 -3.93 -4.90 -11.52
C PHE A 250 -2.56 -4.67 -12.18
N HIS A 251 -1.83 -5.74 -12.47
CA HIS A 251 -0.44 -5.67 -12.93
C HIS A 251 -0.23 -4.89 -14.25
N ASP A 252 -1.27 -4.73 -15.07
CA ASP A 252 -1.26 -3.92 -16.30
C ASP A 252 -1.32 -2.41 -16.04
N HIS A 253 -1.79 -2.00 -14.86
CA HIS A 253 -2.00 -0.60 -14.48
C HIS A 253 -0.90 -0.10 -13.52
N ILE A 254 -0.50 -0.94 -12.57
CA ILE A 254 0.39 -0.60 -11.46
C ILE A 254 1.62 -1.51 -11.39
N PHE A 255 2.71 -0.90 -10.92
CA PHE A 255 3.97 -1.53 -10.58
C PHE A 255 4.24 -1.35 -9.07
N GLU A 256 4.88 -2.33 -8.46
CA GLU A 256 5.37 -2.25 -7.08
C GLU A 256 6.83 -2.69 -7.02
N TYR A 257 7.67 -2.00 -6.24
CA TYR A 257 9.02 -2.48 -5.96
C TYR A 257 8.99 -3.71 -5.04
N GLU A 258 10.07 -4.49 -5.06
CA GLU A 258 10.16 -5.67 -4.20
C GLU A 258 10.19 -5.28 -2.71
N ARG A 259 9.34 -5.94 -1.91
CA ARG A 259 9.27 -5.76 -0.45
C ARG A 259 10.31 -6.65 0.24
N THR A 260 11.34 -6.06 0.81
CA THR A 260 12.33 -6.75 1.66
C THR A 260 11.95 -6.77 3.15
N PHE A 261 10.86 -6.10 3.51
CA PHE A 261 10.40 -5.88 4.88
C PHE A 261 9.26 -6.82 5.30
N PRO A 262 9.12 -7.14 6.61
CA PRO A 262 8.03 -7.96 7.13
C PRO A 262 6.67 -7.25 7.03
N PRO A 263 5.55 -7.96 7.23
CA PRO A 263 4.20 -7.38 7.20
C PRO A 263 4.07 -6.08 8.01
N SER A 264 3.31 -5.10 7.49
CA SER A 264 3.14 -3.75 8.09
C SER A 264 2.09 -3.71 9.21
N TYR A 265 1.24 -4.72 9.30
CA TYR A 265 0.07 -4.78 10.18
C TYR A 265 -0.22 -6.23 10.59
N PRO A 266 -0.80 -6.53 11.77
CA PRO A 266 -1.09 -5.62 12.89
C PRO A 266 -0.03 -5.70 14.01
N TYR A 267 0.70 -4.63 14.31
CA TYR A 267 1.68 -4.62 15.43
C TYR A 267 1.03 -4.37 16.79
N SER A 268 1.72 -4.75 17.87
CA SER A 268 1.33 -4.41 19.24
C SER A 268 1.43 -2.90 19.48
N GLU A 269 0.44 -2.36 20.22
CA GLU A 269 0.43 -0.97 20.69
C GLU A 269 1.07 -0.82 22.09
N GLU A 270 1.66 -1.90 22.62
CA GLU A 270 2.41 -1.90 23.87
C GLU A 270 3.86 -1.45 23.64
N GLN A 271 4.33 -0.47 24.43
CA GLN A 271 5.64 0.18 24.23
C GLN A 271 6.85 -0.78 24.26
N HIS A 272 6.73 -1.88 25.00
CA HIS A 272 7.76 -2.89 25.17
C HIS A 272 7.67 -4.04 24.15
N GLU A 273 6.60 -4.10 23.36
CA GLU A 273 6.34 -5.13 22.34
C GLU A 273 6.45 -4.58 20.91
N ALA A 274 7.24 -3.53 20.68
CA ALA A 274 7.25 -2.76 19.44
C ALA A 274 7.45 -3.57 18.14
N ARG A 275 8.02 -4.79 18.19
CA ARG A 275 8.18 -5.70 17.04
C ARG A 275 7.11 -6.82 16.96
N SER A 276 6.31 -7.04 18.01
CA SER A 276 5.34 -8.13 18.08
C SER A 276 4.07 -7.82 17.28
N TYR A 277 3.38 -8.86 16.81
CA TYR A 277 2.09 -8.77 16.14
C TYR A 277 0.92 -9.05 17.08
N LEU A 278 -0.15 -8.27 16.94
CA LEU A 278 -1.44 -8.53 17.57
C LEU A 278 -2.11 -9.73 16.90
N ARG A 279 -2.52 -10.71 17.72
CA ARG A 279 -3.28 -11.91 17.31
C ARG A 279 -4.69 -11.62 16.76
N ALA A 280 -5.03 -10.37 16.43
CA ALA A 280 -6.37 -9.95 16.02
C ALA A 280 -6.72 -10.25 14.55
N ARG A 281 -5.70 -10.29 13.68
CA ARG A 281 -5.77 -10.58 12.24
C ARG A 281 -4.51 -11.33 11.82
N CYS A 282 -4.56 -12.06 10.71
CA CYS A 282 -3.32 -12.54 10.08
C CYS A 282 -2.48 -11.33 9.67
N PRO A 283 -1.18 -11.26 10.06
CA PRO A 283 -0.27 -10.25 9.57
C PRO A 283 -0.20 -10.19 8.05
N ALA A 284 -0.18 -8.98 7.50
CA ALA A 284 -0.15 -8.72 6.07
C ALA A 284 0.50 -7.37 5.72
N TRP A 285 0.89 -7.21 4.44
CA TRP A 285 1.28 -5.92 3.86
C TRP A 285 0.02 -5.13 3.45
N CYS A 286 -0.66 -4.55 4.44
CA CYS A 286 -1.81 -3.67 4.24
C CYS A 286 -1.42 -2.33 3.61
N ASP A 287 -0.28 -1.79 4.04
CA ASP A 287 0.23 -0.47 3.65
C ASP A 287 1.18 -0.61 2.47
N ARG A 288 0.94 0.11 1.37
CA ARG A 288 1.68 -0.05 0.10
C ARG A 288 1.96 1.28 -0.57
N ILE A 289 2.98 1.30 -1.44
CA ILE A 289 3.26 2.40 -2.37
C ILE A 289 3.50 1.80 -3.76
N LEU A 290 2.59 2.14 -4.68
CA LEU A 290 2.48 1.57 -6.02
C LEU A 290 2.65 2.70 -7.05
N LEU A 291 3.31 2.44 -8.17
CA LEU A 291 3.54 3.42 -9.24
C LEU A 291 2.71 3.05 -10.47
N SER A 292 2.26 4.02 -11.27
CA SER A 292 1.87 3.72 -12.65
C SER A 292 3.10 3.30 -13.46
N HIS A 293 2.92 2.42 -14.45
CA HIS A 293 4.03 2.06 -15.37
C HIS A 293 4.61 3.28 -16.08
N SER A 294 3.77 4.27 -16.40
CA SER A 294 4.20 5.54 -16.96
C SER A 294 5.14 6.32 -16.02
N LEU A 295 4.89 6.35 -14.71
CA LEU A 295 5.77 7.02 -13.74
C LEU A 295 7.05 6.22 -13.49
N LYS A 296 6.93 4.89 -13.34
CA LYS A 296 8.05 3.96 -13.14
C LYS A 296 9.12 4.07 -14.23
N ASN A 297 8.74 4.39 -15.47
CA ASN A 297 9.67 4.61 -16.57
C ASN A 297 10.55 5.88 -16.44
N PHE A 298 10.14 6.86 -15.63
CA PHE A 298 10.95 8.05 -15.32
C PHE A 298 11.85 7.87 -14.10
N VAL A 299 11.70 6.80 -13.31
CA VAL A 299 12.56 6.57 -12.14
C VAL A 299 14.02 6.41 -12.58
N ASP A 300 14.94 7.08 -11.88
CA ASP A 300 16.37 6.79 -11.97
C ASP A 300 16.71 5.65 -11.02
N THR A 301 17.11 4.51 -11.57
CA THR A 301 17.61 3.37 -10.79
C THR A 301 19.14 3.25 -10.83
N GLN A 302 19.83 4.16 -11.53
CA GLN A 302 21.29 4.16 -11.68
C GLN A 302 21.92 5.19 -10.74
N ALA A 303 21.38 6.41 -10.71
CA ALA A 303 21.87 7.46 -9.80
C ALA A 303 21.55 7.16 -8.33
N ASN A 304 20.35 6.68 -8.04
CA ASN A 304 19.89 6.34 -6.68
C ASN A 304 18.88 5.18 -6.74
N PRO A 305 19.30 3.93 -6.46
CA PRO A 305 18.39 2.79 -6.40
C PRO A 305 17.21 3.02 -5.44
N PRO A 306 15.96 2.70 -5.83
CA PRO A 306 14.80 2.84 -4.95
C PRO A 306 14.90 1.99 -3.68
N ILE A 307 14.44 2.54 -2.55
CA ILE A 307 14.43 1.87 -1.24
C ILE A 307 12.98 1.79 -0.75
N TYR A 308 12.46 0.58 -0.56
CA TYR A 308 11.07 0.32 -0.20
C TYR A 308 11.02 -0.51 1.09
N ASP A 309 10.67 0.11 2.21
CA ASP A 309 10.88 -0.44 3.56
C ASP A 309 9.90 0.20 4.59
N ILE A 310 9.95 -0.23 5.85
CA ILE A 310 9.17 0.32 6.98
C ILE A 310 9.97 1.28 7.86
N MET A 311 9.28 2.24 8.48
CA MET A 311 9.83 3.12 9.50
C MET A 311 9.41 2.69 10.90
N GLY A 312 10.22 3.05 11.90
CA GLY A 312 9.88 2.82 13.32
C GLY A 312 9.73 1.34 13.68
N TYR A 313 10.47 0.44 13.04
CA TYR A 313 10.42 -1.00 13.33
C TYR A 313 10.57 -1.29 14.83
N ASP A 314 11.51 -0.60 15.48
CA ASP A 314 11.82 -0.73 16.92
C ASP A 314 11.01 0.21 17.83
N VAL A 315 10.03 0.94 17.26
CA VAL A 315 9.23 1.95 17.97
C VAL A 315 7.76 1.54 17.97
N CYS A 316 7.13 1.57 19.14
CA CYS A 316 5.68 1.45 19.24
C CYS A 316 5.02 2.73 18.69
N VAL A 317 4.63 2.69 17.42
CA VAL A 317 3.84 3.74 16.76
C VAL A 317 2.35 3.41 16.84
N GLY A 318 1.95 2.19 16.49
CA GLY A 318 0.57 1.72 16.50
C GLY A 318 0.43 0.39 15.76
N ASP A 319 -0.80 -0.04 15.51
CA ASP A 319 -1.08 -1.32 14.83
C ASP A 319 -0.63 -1.37 13.36
N HIS A 320 -0.41 -0.22 12.71
CA HIS A 320 0.25 -0.12 11.40
C HIS A 320 1.66 0.50 11.52
N LYS A 321 2.69 -0.17 10.97
CA LYS A 321 4.01 0.42 10.72
C LYS A 321 4.00 1.25 9.44
N PRO A 322 4.53 2.48 9.44
CA PRO A 322 4.61 3.29 8.22
C PRO A 322 5.51 2.66 7.17
N VAL A 323 5.05 2.63 5.92
CA VAL A 323 5.80 2.14 4.74
C VAL A 323 6.27 3.33 3.90
N TYR A 324 7.51 3.29 3.39
CA TYR A 324 8.11 4.40 2.64
C TYR A 324 8.77 3.94 1.33
N LEU A 325 8.81 4.82 0.32
CA LEU A 325 9.45 4.55 -0.96
C LEU A 325 10.39 5.70 -1.37
N SER A 326 11.68 5.48 -1.15
CA SER A 326 12.71 6.32 -1.74
C SER A 326 12.82 6.03 -3.24
N LEU A 327 12.89 7.07 -4.07
CA LEU A 327 13.23 6.98 -5.49
C LEU A 327 13.74 8.33 -6.02
N THR A 328 14.40 8.34 -7.17
CA THR A 328 14.69 9.57 -7.94
C THR A 328 13.83 9.59 -9.18
N ILE A 329 13.27 10.74 -9.58
CA ILE A 329 12.56 10.88 -10.87
C ILE A 329 13.44 11.70 -11.83
N ARG A 330 13.77 11.13 -12.98
CA ARG A 330 14.45 11.84 -14.08
C ARG A 330 13.49 12.85 -14.71
N LEU A 331 13.73 14.11 -14.39
CA LEU A 331 13.09 15.25 -15.02
C LEU A 331 13.62 15.38 -16.45
N VAL A 332 12.75 15.21 -17.45
CA VAL A 332 13.12 15.40 -18.85
C VAL A 332 13.17 16.91 -19.14
N GLN A 333 14.34 17.42 -19.52
CA GLN A 333 14.55 18.85 -19.76
C GLN A 333 13.79 19.39 -20.99
N ASP A 334 13.35 18.50 -21.90
CA ASP A 334 12.67 18.86 -23.14
C ASP A 334 11.24 18.31 -23.21
N ALA A 335 10.26 19.21 -23.25
CA ALA A 335 8.83 18.86 -23.26
C ALA A 335 8.41 18.09 -24.51
N ASN A 336 9.15 18.23 -25.63
CA ASN A 336 8.86 17.50 -26.86
C ASN A 336 9.07 15.99 -26.71
N ASP A 337 10.11 15.59 -25.98
CA ASP A 337 10.46 14.18 -25.75
C ASP A 337 9.42 13.48 -24.86
N HIS A 338 8.83 14.19 -23.88
CA HIS A 338 7.69 13.66 -23.10
C HIS A 338 6.48 13.34 -24.01
N ILE A 339 6.11 14.25 -24.92
CA ILE A 339 5.00 14.04 -25.85
C ILE A 339 5.30 12.92 -26.85
N GLN A 340 6.54 12.83 -27.37
CA GLN A 340 6.93 11.75 -28.28
C GLN A 340 6.96 10.38 -27.59
N ARG A 341 7.48 10.28 -26.36
CA ARG A 341 7.48 9.03 -25.58
C ARG A 341 6.06 8.57 -25.25
N LEU A 342 5.15 9.47 -24.87
CA LEU A 342 3.74 9.11 -24.65
C LEU A 342 3.03 8.65 -25.92
N LYS A 343 3.30 9.28 -27.08
CA LYS A 343 2.79 8.83 -28.39
C LYS A 343 3.31 7.44 -28.74
N ASN A 344 4.62 7.19 -28.57
CA ASN A 344 5.23 5.90 -28.86
C ASN A 344 4.70 4.78 -27.94
N LEU A 345 4.49 5.06 -26.65
CA LEU A 345 3.84 4.12 -25.73
C LEU A 345 2.40 3.76 -26.16
N THR A 346 1.64 4.76 -26.65
CA THR A 346 0.27 4.55 -27.16
C THR A 346 0.25 3.73 -28.45
N LEU A 347 1.28 3.83 -29.30
CA LEU A 347 1.44 2.99 -30.49
C LEU A 347 1.74 1.52 -30.12
N VAL A 348 2.61 1.28 -29.14
CA VAL A 348 2.97 -0.08 -28.70
C VAL A 348 1.76 -0.80 -28.07
N SER A 349 0.98 -0.12 -27.22
CA SER A 349 -0.23 -0.73 -26.62
C SER A 349 -1.26 -1.15 -27.66
N ASN A 350 -1.40 -0.37 -28.74
CA ASN A 350 -2.38 -0.65 -29.81
C ASN A 350 -1.92 -1.78 -30.74
N THR A 351 -0.62 -2.09 -30.81
CA THR A 351 -0.11 -3.25 -31.55
C THR A 351 -0.17 -4.56 -30.77
N THR A 352 -0.14 -4.53 -29.43
CA THR A 352 -0.31 -5.73 -28.60
C THR A 352 -1.78 -6.08 -28.34
N SER A 353 -2.70 -5.10 -28.37
CA SER A 353 -4.15 -5.34 -28.21
C SER A 353 -4.85 -5.87 -29.48
N GLY A 354 -4.10 -6.44 -30.43
CA GLY A 354 -4.57 -6.78 -31.78
C GLY A 354 -5.09 -8.21 -31.98
N LEU A 355 -5.13 -9.04 -30.94
CA LEU A 355 -5.52 -10.46 -31.03
C LEU A 355 -6.50 -10.87 -29.91
N HIS A 356 -7.50 -11.65 -30.29
CA HIS A 356 -8.56 -12.29 -29.48
C HIS A 356 -9.53 -11.36 -28.71
N THR A 357 -10.64 -11.04 -29.38
CA THR A 357 -11.92 -10.72 -28.73
C THR A 357 -13.04 -11.62 -29.29
N SER A 358 -13.01 -12.89 -28.91
CA SER A 358 -14.12 -13.85 -29.03
C SER A 358 -14.08 -14.83 -27.85
N ASP A 359 -15.16 -15.58 -27.65
CA ASP A 359 -15.20 -16.80 -26.83
C ASP A 359 -14.98 -16.64 -25.31
N MET A 360 -15.85 -15.83 -24.68
CA MET A 360 -16.24 -16.06 -23.28
C MET A 360 -17.61 -16.75 -23.22
N ILE A 361 -17.63 -18.07 -22.95
CA ILE A 361 -18.72 -18.85 -22.33
C ILE A 361 -18.24 -20.30 -22.12
N ASN A 362 -18.72 -20.96 -21.05
CA ASN A 362 -18.50 -22.37 -20.68
C ASN A 362 -17.07 -22.79 -20.24
N ASP A 363 -16.74 -22.51 -18.98
CA ASP A 363 -15.77 -23.33 -18.24
C ASP A 363 -16.48 -24.55 -17.61
N LYS A 364 -16.01 -25.76 -17.92
CA LYS A 364 -16.21 -26.97 -17.11
C LYS A 364 -14.81 -27.47 -16.71
N PRO A 365 -14.61 -27.92 -15.46
CA PRO A 365 -13.28 -28.38 -15.03
C PRO A 365 -12.85 -29.60 -15.85
N GLN A 366 -11.70 -29.50 -16.51
CA GLN A 366 -10.97 -30.66 -17.02
C GLN A 366 -10.03 -31.21 -15.96
N GLU A 367 -9.88 -32.53 -15.94
CA GLU A 367 -9.01 -33.24 -15.00
C GLU A 367 -7.53 -33.06 -15.40
N ILE A 368 -6.70 -32.62 -14.46
CA ILE A 368 -5.24 -32.58 -14.68
C ILE A 368 -4.68 -33.98 -14.40
N GLN A 369 -4.25 -34.66 -15.47
CA GLN A 369 -3.55 -35.93 -15.35
C GLN A 369 -2.17 -35.76 -14.70
N SER A 370 -1.75 -36.79 -13.97
CA SER A 370 -0.49 -36.82 -13.23
C SER A 370 0.73 -36.87 -14.17
N VAL A 371 1.70 -35.98 -13.93
CA VAL A 371 3.10 -36.13 -14.36
C VAL A 371 3.96 -36.08 -13.11
N SER A 372 4.93 -36.99 -12.99
CA SER A 372 5.68 -37.26 -11.77
C SER A 372 7.06 -36.59 -11.74
N THR A 373 7.61 -36.48 -10.52
CA THR A 373 9.04 -36.58 -10.18
C THR A 373 10.07 -35.86 -11.08
N ASP A 374 10.66 -34.78 -10.56
CA ASP A 374 12.03 -34.85 -10.00
C ASP A 374 12.46 -33.53 -9.32
N HIS A 375 13.71 -33.47 -8.85
CA HIS A 375 14.42 -32.34 -8.22
C HIS A 375 14.27 -32.14 -6.70
N GLU A 376 14.79 -33.08 -5.91
CA GLU A 376 15.86 -32.65 -4.99
C GLU A 376 17.10 -32.33 -5.84
N ASP A 377 17.72 -31.15 -5.65
CA ASP A 377 19.18 -30.95 -5.50
C ASP A 377 19.59 -29.44 -5.52
N PHE A 378 19.21 -28.66 -4.49
CA PHE A 378 19.62 -27.23 -4.38
C PHE A 378 19.91 -26.75 -2.94
N LEU A 379 20.44 -27.62 -2.07
CA LEU A 379 20.74 -27.29 -0.66
C LEU A 379 22.23 -27.13 -0.29
N THR A 380 23.14 -26.95 -1.26
CA THR A 380 24.59 -26.80 -1.00
C THR A 380 25.30 -25.72 -1.85
N LYS A 381 24.91 -24.44 -1.72
CA LYS A 381 25.77 -23.32 -2.12
C LYS A 381 25.86 -22.23 -1.04
N LYS A 382 27.01 -22.14 -0.38
CA LYS A 382 27.36 -21.01 0.49
C LYS A 382 27.51 -19.75 -0.35
N LEU A 383 26.81 -18.65 -0.02
CA LEU A 383 27.15 -17.34 -0.57
C LEU A 383 28.45 -16.82 0.05
N PRO A 384 29.31 -16.13 -0.72
CA PRO A 384 30.51 -15.49 -0.18
C PRO A 384 30.16 -14.24 0.64
N LEU A 385 30.95 -13.97 1.67
CA LEU A 385 30.94 -12.69 2.39
C LEU A 385 31.49 -11.58 1.46
N LEU A 386 30.81 -10.43 1.42
CA LEU A 386 31.28 -9.23 0.73
C LEU A 386 31.85 -8.20 1.73
N PRO A 387 32.81 -7.34 1.33
CA PRO A 387 33.64 -6.62 2.28
C PRO A 387 33.00 -5.36 2.87
N THR A 388 33.52 -4.94 4.03
CA THR A 388 33.21 -3.66 4.66
C THR A 388 33.82 -2.48 3.91
N THR A 389 33.00 -1.44 3.70
CA THR A 389 33.37 -0.01 3.60
C THR A 389 34.51 0.41 2.67
N SER A 390 34.16 1.12 1.59
CA SER A 390 35.04 2.11 0.97
C SER A 390 34.24 3.39 0.63
N ARG A 391 34.90 4.55 0.76
CA ARG A 391 34.33 5.85 0.33
C ARG A 391 34.52 6.02 -1.18
N ILE A 392 33.54 6.60 -1.86
CA ILE A 392 33.69 7.23 -3.18
C ILE A 392 33.07 8.63 -3.09
N SER A 393 33.68 9.59 -3.79
CA SER A 393 33.33 11.02 -3.76
C SER A 393 33.13 11.56 -5.17
N ASN A 394 32.32 12.62 -5.28
CA ASN A 394 31.99 13.41 -6.48
C ASN A 394 31.05 12.73 -7.50
N ILE A 395 29.93 13.41 -7.79
CA ILE A 395 29.20 13.50 -9.06
C ILE A 395 28.23 14.69 -8.91
N ASP A 396 28.07 15.51 -9.95
CA ASP A 396 27.31 16.77 -9.92
C ASP A 396 25.86 16.66 -10.49
N ASP A 397 25.03 17.62 -10.06
CA ASP A 397 23.75 18.07 -10.67
C ASP A 397 22.67 17.01 -10.98
N HIS A 398 22.24 16.24 -9.97
CA HIS A 398 21.04 15.40 -10.03
C HIS A 398 20.07 15.72 -8.88
N ARG A 399 18.86 16.22 -9.18
CA ARG A 399 17.88 16.67 -8.18
C ARG A 399 16.90 15.56 -7.78
N THR A 400 16.95 15.12 -6.52
CA THR A 400 16.19 13.97 -5.98
C THR A 400 14.72 14.29 -5.67
N VAL A 401 13.82 13.29 -5.75
CA VAL A 401 12.36 13.45 -5.49
C VAL A 401 11.80 12.23 -4.72
N LEU A 402 11.95 12.21 -3.39
CA LEU A 402 11.53 11.11 -2.50
C LEU A 402 10.07 11.22 -2.02
N ALA A 403 9.39 10.08 -1.77
CA ALA A 403 8.02 10.01 -1.24
C ALA A 403 7.87 8.99 -0.06
N HIS A 404 7.69 9.49 1.17
CA HIS A 404 7.78 8.68 2.40
C HIS A 404 6.66 8.98 3.43
N HIS A 405 6.40 8.06 4.37
CA HIS A 405 5.30 8.10 5.35
C HIS A 405 5.74 7.71 6.79
N ILE A 406 5.08 8.29 7.82
CA ILE A 406 5.22 8.05 9.28
C ILE A 406 3.79 7.95 9.90
N PHE A 407 3.62 7.69 11.22
CA PHE A 407 2.35 7.59 11.99
C PHE A 407 2.71 7.83 13.49
N HIS A 408 1.87 8.03 14.53
CA HIS A 408 0.44 7.82 14.83
C HIS A 408 0.06 8.57 16.14
N ALA A 409 -1.24 8.84 16.41
CA ALA A 409 -1.84 8.72 17.76
C ALA A 409 -3.39 8.82 17.76
N ASN A 410 -4.09 7.67 17.77
CA ASN A 410 -5.53 7.52 18.03
C ASN A 410 -6.55 8.25 17.11
N ILE A 411 -6.12 8.89 16.03
CA ILE A 411 -6.94 9.08 14.81
C ILE A 411 -6.30 8.27 13.69
N LYS A 412 -7.11 7.46 13.00
CA LYS A 412 -6.63 6.35 12.17
C LYS A 412 -6.10 6.79 10.80
N HIS A 413 -4.99 6.19 10.40
CA HIS A 413 -4.35 6.10 9.07
C HIS A 413 -3.35 7.22 8.62
N THR A 414 -2.03 6.90 8.78
CA THR A 414 -0.92 7.13 7.81
C THR A 414 -0.24 8.53 7.74
N LEU A 415 0.99 8.59 7.14
CA LEU A 415 1.73 9.74 6.52
C LEU A 415 2.60 10.65 7.47
N ILE A 416 3.89 11.09 7.27
CA ILE A 416 4.77 11.58 6.13
C ILE A 416 6.33 11.43 6.41
N ARG A 417 7.25 11.59 5.42
CA ARG A 417 8.74 11.95 5.44
C ARG A 417 9.81 10.83 5.50
N PHE A 418 11.06 10.94 4.98
CA PHE A 418 12.04 12.06 4.77
C PHE A 418 12.88 12.01 3.43
N LEU A 419 13.97 12.82 3.25
CA LEU A 419 14.96 12.81 2.13
C LEU A 419 16.35 13.35 2.57
N ARG A 420 17.47 12.65 2.27
CA ARG A 420 18.86 13.00 2.62
C ARG A 420 19.76 13.29 1.39
N GLU A 421 20.56 14.35 1.48
CA GLU A 421 21.81 14.54 0.72
C GLU A 421 22.97 14.70 1.73
N THR A 422 24.20 14.37 1.32
CA THR A 422 25.43 14.61 2.10
C THR A 422 26.01 16.00 1.78
N PRO A 423 26.72 16.64 2.74
CA PRO A 423 27.09 18.04 2.61
C PRO A 423 28.24 18.31 1.64
N VAL A 424 28.21 19.51 1.07
CA VAL A 424 29.38 20.37 0.79
C VAL A 424 29.16 21.68 1.55
#